data_AF-A0A562M6B1-F1
#
_entry.id   AF-A0A562M6B1-F1
#
_cell.length_a   1.000
_cell.length_b   1.000
_cell.length_c   1.000
_cell.angle_alpha   90.00
_cell.angle_beta   90.00
_cell.angle_gamma   90.00
#
_symmetry.space_group_name_H-M   'P 1'
#
loop_
_entity.id
_entity.type
_entity.pdbx_description
1 polymer ?
#
loop_
_entity_poly.entity_id
_entity_poly.type
_entity_poly.pdbx_seq_one_letter_code
_entity_poly.pdbx_strand_id
1 'polypeptide(L)'
;MKKTLSILLFISLLSVKALSQTAPNFKSLRYDEDYSYLKNDSTLNWYDKMKYTPLSKEGNTFISYGGEARFQYFYTKNETWGDDPKDNDGYVMSRFLFHTDFHAGKTFRLFAQLQSSLVDGRIQPSPVEENPLDLHQAFVDVNLIASENTKFTFRIGRQELMYGSQRLVSVRENPNNRQSFDAVRALFIKENYKFETFYGHYVASKREIFDDHFNKNTKLWGTYFTFNHLPVVKNIDLYYLGLWKRKSAFNDGVGKELRHSVGVRLFSTKEDWKYDTEAVYQFGDFWAKNISAWTASVNTSYKFSGLKLKPEVGLKTELVSGDGNMSDNKLQTFNPLFPKGAYFGFAALIGPSNLIDVHPSVSLELSKKVSFDVDYDLFWRQQSKDGLYAPNVALIYSDGTTNEKHIGNQLSGTLNIKANDFLNLRGEFTWFDSGNYLKEVGSGKDVVFAGFTAQLKF
;
A
#
# COMPACT_ATOMS: atom_id res chain seq x y z
N MET A 1 -23.92 15.79 8.27
CA MET A 1 -23.23 15.68 9.58
C MET A 1 -24.04 14.96 10.66
N LYS A 2 -25.23 15.42 11.09
CA LYS A 2 -25.95 14.79 12.23
C LYS A 2 -26.34 13.31 12.02
N LYS A 3 -26.82 12.93 10.83
CA LYS A 3 -27.20 11.53 10.52
C LYS A 3 -25.99 10.57 10.44
N THR A 4 -24.86 11.05 9.92
CA THR A 4 -23.60 10.28 9.82
C THR A 4 -22.98 10.03 11.20
N LEU A 5 -23.05 11.04 12.09
CA LEU A 5 -22.58 10.93 13.47
C LEU A 5 -23.42 9.95 14.31
N SER A 6 -24.74 9.89 14.07
CA SER A 6 -25.64 8.93 14.73
C SER A 6 -25.36 7.47 14.31
N ILE A 7 -24.95 7.22 13.06
CA ILE A 7 -24.55 5.88 12.61
C ILE A 7 -23.24 5.44 13.29
N LEU A 8 -22.27 6.35 13.41
CA LEU A 8 -21.02 6.10 14.16
C LEU A 8 -21.29 5.77 15.63
N LEU A 9 -22.21 6.49 16.27
CA LEU A 9 -22.59 6.21 17.66
C LEU A 9 -23.29 4.85 17.80
N PHE A 10 -24.19 4.51 16.88
CA PHE A 10 -24.93 3.23 16.90
C PHE A 10 -24.02 2.02 16.66
N ILE A 11 -23.02 2.14 15.77
CA ILE A 11 -22.03 1.07 15.52
C ILE A 11 -21.04 0.96 16.69
N SER A 12 -20.64 2.09 17.30
CA SER A 12 -19.77 2.07 18.50
C SER A 12 -20.42 1.41 19.72
N LEU A 13 -21.74 1.51 19.86
CA LEU A 13 -22.50 0.93 20.97
C LEU A 13 -22.72 -0.59 20.84
N LEU A 14 -22.55 -1.17 19.65
CA LEU A 14 -22.60 -2.63 19.42
C LEU A 14 -21.31 -3.35 19.84
N SER A 15 -20.23 -2.63 20.11
CA SER A 15 -18.90 -3.21 20.42
C SER A 15 -18.59 -3.40 21.92
N VAL A 16 -19.60 -3.39 22.80
CA VAL A 16 -19.37 -3.59 24.25
C VAL A 16 -19.96 -4.92 24.71
N LYS A 17 -19.12 -5.98 24.74
CA LYS A 17 -18.84 -6.82 25.93
C LYS A 17 -18.11 -8.13 25.59
N ALA A 18 -17.25 -8.51 26.56
CA ALA A 18 -16.62 -9.80 26.86
C ALA A 18 -15.35 -10.21 26.08
N LEU A 19 -14.23 -10.05 26.81
CA LEU A 19 -12.95 -10.74 26.63
C LEU A 19 -13.13 -12.26 26.82
N SER A 20 -12.58 -13.08 25.92
CA SER A 20 -11.72 -14.24 26.27
C SER A 20 -11.25 -15.03 25.02
N GLN A 21 -10.77 -14.34 24.00
CA GLN A 21 -9.71 -14.79 23.09
C GLN A 21 -9.30 -13.53 22.34
N THR A 22 -8.02 -13.18 22.32
CA THR A 22 -7.57 -12.10 21.42
C THR A 22 -7.80 -12.60 20.01
N ALA A 23 -8.84 -12.10 19.35
CA ALA A 23 -9.05 -12.36 17.94
C ALA A 23 -7.76 -12.00 17.18
N PRO A 24 -7.35 -12.83 16.20
CA PRO A 24 -6.14 -12.54 15.43
C PRO A 24 -6.25 -11.14 14.82
N ASN A 25 -5.14 -10.39 14.84
CA ASN A 25 -5.11 -9.07 14.22
C ASN A 25 -5.51 -9.15 12.75
N PHE A 26 -6.33 -8.20 12.32
CA PHE A 26 -6.76 -8.02 10.95
C PHE A 26 -5.58 -7.94 9.96
N LYS A 27 -5.54 -8.82 8.95
CA LYS A 27 -4.43 -8.92 7.96
C LYS A 27 -4.64 -8.02 6.75
N SER A 28 -3.62 -7.32 6.24
CA SER A 28 -3.79 -6.40 5.09
C SER A 28 -4.58 -7.01 3.92
N LEU A 29 -4.24 -8.23 3.53
CA LEU A 29 -5.06 -9.04 2.62
C LEU A 29 -6.14 -9.77 3.43
N ARG A 30 -7.40 -9.34 3.30
CA ARG A 30 -8.54 -9.92 4.01
C ARG A 30 -8.68 -11.42 3.74
N TYR A 31 -8.41 -11.83 2.51
CA TYR A 31 -8.46 -13.24 2.13
C TYR A 31 -7.35 -14.11 2.73
N ASP A 32 -6.35 -13.55 3.42
CA ASP A 32 -5.34 -14.34 4.15
C ASP A 32 -5.79 -14.64 5.59
N GLU A 33 -6.90 -14.07 6.04
CA GLU A 33 -7.48 -14.35 7.36
C GLU A 33 -8.02 -15.79 7.40
N ASP A 34 -7.84 -16.47 8.53
CA ASP A 34 -8.26 -17.85 8.74
C ASP A 34 -8.96 -17.96 10.08
N TYR A 35 -10.25 -18.28 10.02
CA TYR A 35 -11.15 -18.42 11.16
C TYR A 35 -11.56 -19.88 11.40
N SER A 36 -10.89 -20.84 10.76
CA SER A 36 -11.19 -22.27 10.90
C SER A 36 -11.03 -22.80 12.34
N TYR A 37 -10.25 -22.11 13.19
CA TYR A 37 -10.12 -22.43 14.60
C TYR A 37 -11.45 -22.32 15.37
N LEU A 38 -12.41 -21.52 14.87
CA LEU A 38 -13.74 -21.37 15.47
C LEU A 38 -14.64 -22.60 15.27
N LYS A 39 -14.25 -23.53 14.40
CA LYS A 39 -15.03 -24.74 14.07
C LYS A 39 -15.48 -25.54 15.30
N ASN A 40 -14.61 -25.67 16.29
CA ASN A 40 -14.84 -26.50 17.48
C ASN A 40 -15.10 -25.67 18.74
N ASP A 41 -15.32 -24.35 18.60
CA ASP A 41 -15.59 -23.48 19.74
C ASP A 41 -17.08 -23.57 20.13
N SER A 42 -17.36 -23.92 21.38
CA SER A 42 -18.72 -24.02 21.92
C SER A 42 -19.24 -22.70 22.51
N THR A 43 -18.41 -21.67 22.56
CA THR A 43 -18.67 -20.38 23.23
C THR A 43 -18.78 -19.20 22.25
N LEU A 44 -19.03 -19.49 20.97
CA LEU A 44 -19.13 -18.51 19.88
C LEU A 44 -20.11 -17.37 20.18
N ASN A 45 -19.62 -16.14 20.15
CA ASN A 45 -20.45 -14.95 20.16
C ASN A 45 -21.00 -14.64 18.75
N TRP A 46 -21.75 -13.54 18.60
CA TRP A 46 -22.35 -13.18 17.31
C TRP A 46 -21.31 -12.89 16.22
N TYR A 47 -20.18 -12.28 16.59
CA TYR A 47 -19.10 -11.93 15.68
C TYR A 47 -18.35 -13.19 15.24
N ASP A 48 -18.07 -14.12 16.17
CA ASP A 48 -17.42 -15.38 15.84
C ASP A 48 -18.29 -16.21 14.88
N LYS A 49 -19.61 -16.22 15.07
CA LYS A 49 -20.57 -16.85 14.14
C LYS A 49 -20.56 -16.20 12.76
N MET A 50 -20.41 -14.89 12.68
CA MET A 50 -20.25 -14.18 11.41
C MET A 50 -18.90 -14.52 10.74
N LYS A 51 -17.82 -14.68 11.52
CA LYS A 51 -16.52 -15.13 11.02
C LYS A 51 -16.49 -16.61 10.65
N TYR A 52 -17.40 -17.42 11.18
CA TYR A 52 -17.51 -18.83 10.87
C TYR A 52 -18.96 -19.30 10.96
N THR A 53 -19.69 -19.24 9.84
CA THR A 53 -21.04 -19.82 9.72
C THR A 53 -20.95 -21.18 9.03
N PRO A 54 -21.11 -22.30 9.75
CA PRO A 54 -21.09 -23.63 9.13
C PRO A 54 -22.32 -23.84 8.25
N LEU A 55 -22.10 -24.35 7.03
CA LEU A 55 -23.14 -24.69 6.05
C LEU A 55 -23.31 -26.22 5.89
N SER A 56 -22.56 -26.99 6.67
CA SER A 56 -22.56 -28.46 6.68
C SER A 56 -22.55 -28.95 8.12
N LYS A 57 -23.11 -30.14 8.38
CA LYS A 57 -23.14 -30.74 9.73
C LYS A 57 -21.75 -30.95 10.33
N GLU A 58 -20.79 -31.34 9.49
CA GLU A 58 -19.39 -31.55 9.90
C GLU A 58 -18.59 -30.25 10.03
N GLY A 59 -19.20 -29.11 9.68
CA GLY A 59 -18.54 -27.81 9.66
C GLY A 59 -17.32 -27.76 8.74
N ASN A 60 -17.26 -28.57 7.69
CA ASN A 60 -16.16 -28.54 6.70
C ASN A 60 -16.46 -27.59 5.53
N THR A 61 -17.73 -27.25 5.35
CA THR A 61 -18.22 -26.19 4.46
C THR A 61 -18.74 -25.06 5.32
N PHE A 62 -18.23 -23.85 5.10
CA PHE A 62 -18.59 -22.67 5.90
C PHE A 62 -18.49 -21.40 5.05
N ILE A 63 -19.09 -20.33 5.56
CA ILE A 63 -18.96 -18.98 5.02
C ILE A 63 -18.54 -18.01 6.12
N SER A 64 -17.65 -17.10 5.77
CA SER A 64 -17.19 -16.01 6.63
C SER A 64 -17.56 -14.67 6.02
N TYR A 65 -17.86 -13.70 6.86
CA TYR A 65 -18.12 -12.32 6.45
C TYR A 65 -17.13 -11.36 7.12
N GLY A 66 -16.87 -10.24 6.49
CA GLY A 66 -16.08 -9.18 7.10
C GLY A 66 -16.10 -7.91 6.29
N GLY A 67 -15.44 -6.89 6.82
CA GLY A 67 -15.47 -5.60 6.18
C GLY A 67 -14.57 -4.56 6.81
N GLU A 68 -14.62 -3.39 6.19
CA GLU A 68 -13.96 -2.19 6.66
C GLU A 68 -14.88 -0.99 6.43
N ALA A 69 -14.92 -0.08 7.39
CA ALA A 69 -15.42 1.28 7.20
C ALA A 69 -14.31 2.25 7.62
N ARG A 70 -13.82 3.07 6.70
CA ARG A 70 -12.79 4.07 6.93
C ARG A 70 -13.32 5.45 6.61
N PHE A 71 -13.09 6.40 7.50
CA PHE A 71 -13.41 7.81 7.30
C PHE A 71 -12.13 8.61 7.53
N GLN A 72 -11.85 9.54 6.63
CA GLN A 72 -10.69 10.39 6.70
C GLN A 72 -11.08 11.82 6.40
N TYR A 73 -10.60 12.76 7.21
CA TYR A 73 -10.65 14.17 6.90
C TYR A 73 -9.23 14.66 6.66
N PHE A 74 -9.03 15.42 5.60
CA PHE A 74 -7.75 16.01 5.25
C PHE A 74 -7.89 17.51 5.02
N TYR A 75 -6.91 18.24 5.51
CA TYR A 75 -6.72 19.64 5.23
C TYR A 75 -5.33 19.85 4.65
N THR A 76 -5.25 20.52 3.50
CA THR A 76 -3.99 20.86 2.86
C THR A 76 -3.94 22.37 2.62
N LYS A 77 -2.86 23.00 3.05
CA LYS A 77 -2.51 24.37 2.67
C LYS A 77 -1.40 24.32 1.62
N ASN A 78 -1.59 25.07 0.53
CA ASN A 78 -0.68 25.12 -0.61
C ASN A 78 -0.48 23.73 -1.26
N GLU A 79 -1.58 23.05 -1.60
CA GLU A 79 -1.51 21.81 -2.37
C GLU A 79 -0.72 22.02 -3.67
N THR A 80 0.02 21.00 -4.10
CA THR A 80 1.00 21.09 -5.20
C THR A 80 1.94 22.29 -5.04
N TRP A 81 2.45 22.50 -3.82
CA TRP A 81 3.33 23.62 -3.46
C TRP A 81 2.79 25.01 -3.81
N GLY A 82 1.45 25.13 -3.87
CA GLY A 82 0.74 26.38 -4.10
C GLY A 82 0.29 26.63 -5.54
N ASP A 83 0.50 25.67 -6.45
CA ASP A 83 0.05 25.75 -7.84
C ASP A 83 -1.44 25.39 -7.99
N ASP A 84 -1.97 24.56 -7.10
CA ASP A 84 -3.39 24.24 -7.07
C ASP A 84 -4.22 25.37 -6.43
N PRO A 85 -5.51 25.50 -6.79
CA PRO A 85 -6.43 26.43 -6.16
C PRO A 85 -6.48 26.23 -4.64
N LYS A 86 -6.62 27.35 -3.91
CA LYS A 86 -6.71 27.31 -2.46
C LYS A 86 -8.02 26.64 -2.01
N ASP A 87 -7.89 25.55 -1.27
CA ASP A 87 -8.95 24.95 -0.47
C ASP A 87 -8.86 25.49 0.98
N ASN A 88 -9.98 26.01 1.52
CA ASN A 88 -10.04 26.51 2.89
C ASN A 88 -10.66 25.51 3.86
N ASP A 89 -11.40 24.51 3.36
CA ASP A 89 -12.31 23.68 4.14
C ASP A 89 -11.86 22.22 4.21
N GLY A 90 -10.94 21.81 3.32
CA GLY A 90 -10.46 20.45 3.24
C GLY A 90 -11.48 19.50 2.62
N TYR A 91 -11.19 18.20 2.67
CA TYR A 91 -12.03 17.18 2.08
C TYR A 91 -12.14 15.93 2.95
N VAL A 92 -13.22 15.18 2.75
CA VAL A 92 -13.50 13.92 3.42
C VAL A 92 -13.42 12.78 2.44
N MET A 93 -12.69 11.73 2.80
CA MET A 93 -12.70 10.45 2.11
C MET A 93 -13.40 9.41 2.96
N SER A 94 -14.25 8.60 2.35
CA SER A 94 -14.78 7.40 3.00
C SER A 94 -14.54 6.17 2.14
N ARG A 95 -14.29 5.04 2.80
CA ARG A 95 -14.15 3.73 2.16
C ARG A 95 -14.94 2.69 2.91
N PHE A 96 -15.69 1.89 2.15
CA PHE A 96 -16.39 0.73 2.64
C PHE A 96 -15.94 -0.51 1.88
N LEU A 97 -15.51 -1.54 2.61
CA LEU A 97 -15.24 -2.87 2.08
C LEU A 97 -16.20 -3.84 2.73
N PHE A 98 -16.82 -4.70 1.94
CA PHE A 98 -17.61 -5.82 2.44
C PHE A 98 -17.24 -7.06 1.67
N HIS A 99 -16.92 -8.15 2.36
CA HIS A 99 -16.53 -9.40 1.72
C HIS A 99 -17.24 -10.62 2.31
N THR A 100 -17.36 -11.62 1.45
CA THR A 100 -17.75 -12.98 1.78
C THR A 100 -16.65 -13.94 1.37
N ASP A 101 -16.45 -14.96 2.20
CA ASP A 101 -15.43 -15.98 1.99
C ASP A 101 -16.02 -17.36 2.25
N PHE A 102 -16.34 -18.06 1.17
CA PHE A 102 -16.94 -19.38 1.19
C PHE A 102 -15.87 -20.45 1.00
N HIS A 103 -15.87 -21.44 1.90
CA HIS A 103 -14.98 -22.59 1.84
C HIS A 103 -15.81 -23.88 1.74
N ALA A 104 -15.45 -24.75 0.80
CA ALA A 104 -16.01 -26.08 0.66
C ALA A 104 -14.91 -27.13 0.84
N GLY A 105 -14.82 -27.65 2.06
CA GLY A 105 -13.76 -28.57 2.48
C GLY A 105 -12.39 -27.90 2.46
N LYS A 106 -11.34 -28.71 2.20
CA LYS A 106 -9.96 -28.22 2.09
C LYS A 106 -9.59 -27.78 0.66
N THR A 107 -10.47 -28.02 -0.31
CA THR A 107 -10.12 -27.96 -1.74
C THR A 107 -10.58 -26.68 -2.41
N PHE A 108 -11.83 -26.27 -2.19
CA PHE A 108 -12.44 -25.19 -2.95
C PHE A 108 -12.76 -23.99 -2.06
N ARG A 109 -12.46 -22.79 -2.57
CA ARG A 109 -12.83 -21.54 -1.92
C ARG A 109 -13.26 -20.50 -2.95
N LEU A 110 -14.27 -19.71 -2.60
CA LEU A 110 -14.75 -18.55 -3.35
C LEU A 110 -14.71 -17.33 -2.44
N PHE A 111 -14.03 -16.27 -2.90
CA PHE A 111 -13.97 -15.00 -2.19
C PHE A 111 -14.55 -13.88 -3.07
N ALA A 112 -15.40 -13.05 -2.49
CA ALA A 112 -15.95 -11.88 -3.16
C ALA A 112 -15.89 -10.66 -2.24
N GLN A 113 -15.56 -9.49 -2.77
CA GLN A 113 -15.48 -8.24 -2.04
C GLN A 113 -15.99 -7.07 -2.89
N LEU A 114 -16.91 -6.30 -2.32
CA LEU A 114 -17.34 -5.00 -2.83
C LEU A 114 -16.48 -3.89 -2.20
N GLN A 115 -16.20 -2.85 -2.98
CA GLN A 115 -15.54 -1.63 -2.52
C GLN A 115 -16.36 -0.42 -2.94
N SER A 116 -16.51 0.52 -2.01
CA SER A 116 -17.02 1.86 -2.26
C SER A 116 -16.02 2.86 -1.69
N SER A 117 -15.55 3.78 -2.52
CA SER A 117 -14.62 4.85 -2.17
C SER A 117 -15.21 6.18 -2.61
N LEU A 118 -15.57 7.02 -1.64
CA LEU A 118 -16.27 8.28 -1.87
C LEU A 118 -15.42 9.45 -1.39
N VAL A 119 -15.57 10.59 -2.06
CA VAL A 119 -14.91 11.85 -1.71
C VAL A 119 -15.96 12.96 -1.62
N ASP A 120 -15.86 13.80 -0.59
CA ASP A 120 -16.70 14.99 -0.41
C ASP A 120 -15.79 16.20 -0.16
N GLY A 121 -16.15 17.36 -0.73
CA GLY A 121 -15.37 18.60 -0.62
C GLY A 121 -14.22 18.78 -1.63
N ARG A 122 -13.82 17.74 -2.39
CA ARG A 122 -12.76 17.85 -3.42
C ARG A 122 -13.36 18.22 -4.78
N ILE A 123 -12.81 19.24 -5.44
CA ILE A 123 -13.38 19.77 -6.72
C ILE A 123 -13.29 18.73 -7.85
N GLN A 124 -12.14 18.07 -7.99
CA GLN A 124 -11.88 17.10 -9.04
C GLN A 124 -11.18 15.85 -8.46
N PRO A 125 -11.93 14.97 -7.78
CA PRO A 125 -11.35 13.73 -7.28
C PRO A 125 -10.95 12.83 -8.46
N SER A 126 -9.76 12.24 -8.32
CA SER A 126 -9.25 11.26 -9.28
C SER A 126 -9.89 9.87 -9.05
N PRO A 127 -9.85 8.96 -10.04
CA PRO A 127 -10.39 7.60 -9.86
C PRO A 127 -9.68 6.74 -8.80
N VAL A 128 -8.51 7.16 -8.31
CA VAL A 128 -7.83 6.49 -7.19
C VAL A 128 -8.34 6.98 -5.82
N GLU A 129 -9.12 8.05 -5.82
CA GLU A 129 -9.74 8.65 -4.64
C GLU A 129 -11.24 8.36 -4.59
N GLU A 130 -11.92 8.47 -5.72
CA GLU A 130 -13.36 8.24 -5.87
C GLU A 130 -13.63 7.12 -6.88
N ASN A 131 -14.27 6.06 -6.39
CA ASN A 131 -14.87 4.96 -7.14
C ASN A 131 -16.12 4.53 -6.36
N PRO A 132 -17.32 5.00 -6.76
CA PRO A 132 -18.51 4.93 -5.91
C PRO A 132 -18.91 3.52 -5.47
N LEU A 133 -18.85 2.53 -6.35
CA LEU A 133 -19.14 1.13 -6.03
C LEU A 133 -18.67 0.19 -7.15
N ASP A 134 -17.82 -0.77 -6.82
CA ASP A 134 -17.40 -1.83 -7.76
C ASP A 134 -17.18 -3.19 -7.06
N LEU A 135 -17.14 -4.26 -7.87
CA LEU A 135 -16.67 -5.58 -7.48
C LEU A 135 -15.14 -5.57 -7.45
N HIS A 136 -14.59 -5.28 -6.28
CA HIS A 136 -13.14 -5.13 -6.07
C HIS A 136 -12.37 -6.44 -6.14
N GLN A 137 -12.93 -7.52 -5.57
CA GLN A 137 -12.34 -8.86 -5.66
C GLN A 137 -13.44 -9.90 -5.92
N ALA A 138 -13.12 -10.87 -6.76
CA ALA A 138 -13.93 -12.05 -7.02
C ALA A 138 -13.03 -13.13 -7.61
N PHE A 139 -12.67 -14.13 -6.81
CA PHE A 139 -11.78 -15.19 -7.24
C PHE A 139 -12.16 -16.56 -6.68
N VAL A 140 -11.70 -17.58 -7.38
CA VAL A 140 -11.79 -18.99 -6.98
C VAL A 140 -10.38 -19.50 -6.67
N ASP A 141 -10.26 -20.19 -5.55
CA ASP A 141 -9.10 -20.96 -5.13
C ASP A 141 -9.38 -22.46 -5.27
N VAL A 142 -8.44 -23.17 -5.88
CA VAL A 142 -8.37 -24.63 -5.87
C VAL A 142 -7.07 -25.06 -5.18
N ASN A 143 -7.18 -25.63 -4.00
CA ASN A 143 -6.06 -26.20 -3.27
C ASN A 143 -5.78 -27.61 -3.81
N LEU A 144 -4.71 -27.73 -4.59
CA LEU A 144 -4.20 -28.99 -5.12
C LEU A 144 -3.48 -29.81 -4.04
N ILE A 145 -2.89 -29.12 -3.06
CA ILE A 145 -2.30 -29.71 -1.86
C ILE A 145 -2.75 -28.87 -0.66
N ALA A 146 -3.24 -29.55 0.39
CA ALA A 146 -3.67 -28.93 1.64
C ALA A 146 -3.32 -29.83 2.84
N SER A 147 -2.02 -29.93 3.14
CA SER A 147 -1.48 -30.61 4.32
C SER A 147 -0.97 -29.60 5.35
N GLU A 148 -0.60 -30.05 6.55
CA GLU A 148 -0.18 -29.18 7.65
C GLU A 148 0.99 -28.27 7.28
N ASN A 149 1.99 -28.79 6.55
CA ASN A 149 3.22 -28.07 6.22
C ASN A 149 3.38 -27.75 4.74
N THR A 150 2.39 -28.09 3.90
CA THR A 150 2.47 -27.82 2.46
C THR A 150 1.10 -27.45 1.90
N LYS A 151 1.06 -26.30 1.23
CA LYS A 151 -0.12 -25.80 0.54
C LYS A 151 0.25 -25.45 -0.89
N PHE A 152 -0.53 -25.95 -1.85
CA PHE A 152 -0.43 -25.54 -3.25
C PHE A 152 -1.80 -25.11 -3.74
N THR A 153 -1.94 -23.83 -4.06
CA THR A 153 -3.20 -23.21 -4.43
C THR A 153 -3.08 -22.61 -5.83
N PHE A 154 -4.03 -22.95 -6.68
CA PHE A 154 -4.27 -22.23 -7.93
C PHE A 154 -5.42 -21.25 -7.73
N ARG A 155 -5.21 -19.98 -8.07
CA ARG A 155 -6.20 -18.90 -7.95
C ARG A 155 -6.47 -18.27 -9.31
N ILE A 156 -7.74 -18.05 -9.61
CA ILE A 156 -8.19 -17.33 -10.81
C ILE A 156 -9.30 -16.33 -10.46
N GLY A 157 -9.20 -15.14 -11.03
CA GLY A 157 -10.21 -14.08 -10.90
C GLY A 157 -9.60 -12.74 -10.50
N ARG A 158 -10.48 -11.80 -10.17
CA ARG A 158 -10.11 -10.46 -9.71
C ARG A 158 -9.63 -10.53 -8.27
N GLN A 159 -8.41 -10.08 -8.03
CA GLN A 159 -7.75 -10.22 -6.73
C GLN A 159 -6.75 -9.10 -6.48
N GLU A 160 -6.47 -8.84 -5.22
CA GLU A 160 -5.35 -7.99 -4.83
C GLU A 160 -4.02 -8.73 -4.93
N LEU A 161 -2.97 -8.01 -5.32
CA LEU A 161 -1.59 -8.47 -5.26
C LEU A 161 -0.80 -7.58 -4.30
N MET A 162 -0.02 -8.19 -3.42
CA MET A 162 0.77 -7.49 -2.40
C MET A 162 2.05 -8.27 -2.15
N TYR A 163 3.21 -7.63 -2.38
CA TYR A 163 4.51 -8.27 -2.27
C TYR A 163 5.51 -7.40 -1.49
N GLY A 164 6.43 -8.07 -0.78
CA GLY A 164 7.54 -7.44 -0.06
C GLY A 164 7.13 -6.31 0.87
N SER A 165 7.87 -5.21 0.78
CA SER A 165 7.66 -3.95 1.51
C SER A 165 6.50 -3.10 0.96
N GLN A 166 5.78 -3.59 -0.07
CA GLN A 166 4.76 -2.87 -0.84
C GLN A 166 5.27 -1.64 -1.59
N ARG A 167 6.58 -1.55 -1.81
CA ARG A 167 7.22 -0.50 -2.61
C ARG A 167 6.97 -0.66 -4.11
N LEU A 168 6.92 -1.90 -4.60
CA LEU A 168 6.70 -2.21 -6.03
C LEU A 168 5.26 -2.63 -6.35
N VAL A 169 4.66 -3.49 -5.52
CA VAL A 169 3.32 -4.02 -5.75
C VAL A 169 2.57 -4.05 -4.43
N SER A 170 1.54 -3.23 -4.36
CA SER A 170 0.73 -3.05 -3.17
C SER A 170 -0.75 -3.14 -3.48
N VAL A 171 -1.56 -3.17 -2.42
CA VAL A 171 -3.00 -2.97 -2.51
C VAL A 171 -3.39 -1.50 -2.61
N ARG A 172 -2.43 -0.56 -2.46
CA ARG A 172 -2.63 0.89 -2.42
C ARG A 172 -3.63 1.32 -1.34
N GLU A 173 -3.15 1.36 -0.09
CA GLU A 173 -3.98 1.80 1.06
C GLU A 173 -4.33 3.29 1.02
N ASN A 174 -3.46 4.12 0.42
CA ASN A 174 -3.69 5.53 0.14
C ASN A 174 -3.61 5.79 -1.37
N PRO A 175 -4.42 6.69 -1.93
CA PRO A 175 -5.23 7.69 -1.21
C PRO A 175 -6.54 7.13 -0.63
N ASN A 176 -7.38 6.47 -1.44
CA ASN A 176 -8.63 5.89 -0.92
C ASN A 176 -8.95 4.52 -1.55
N ASN A 177 -8.98 4.46 -2.89
CA ASN A 177 -9.38 3.28 -3.64
C ASN A 177 -8.23 2.27 -3.76
N ARG A 178 -8.42 1.08 -3.16
CA ARG A 178 -7.46 -0.03 -3.29
C ARG A 178 -7.48 -0.55 -4.72
N GLN A 179 -6.39 -1.19 -5.12
CA GLN A 179 -6.20 -1.66 -6.49
C GLN A 179 -6.19 -3.18 -6.60
N SER A 180 -6.74 -3.69 -7.68
CA SER A 180 -6.86 -5.12 -7.97
C SER A 180 -6.39 -5.47 -9.38
N PHE A 181 -6.27 -6.76 -9.62
CA PHE A 181 -5.82 -7.34 -10.88
C PHE A 181 -6.75 -8.49 -11.27
N ASP A 182 -7.17 -8.52 -12.52
CA ASP A 182 -7.78 -9.70 -13.12
C ASP A 182 -6.65 -10.67 -13.47
N ALA A 183 -6.47 -11.71 -12.65
CA ALA A 183 -5.22 -12.49 -12.65
C ALA A 183 -5.42 -14.00 -12.47
N VAL A 184 -4.44 -14.74 -12.95
CA VAL A 184 -4.16 -16.12 -12.58
C VAL A 184 -2.91 -16.16 -11.71
N ARG A 185 -2.92 -16.98 -10.65
CA ARG A 185 -1.82 -17.09 -9.69
C ARG A 185 -1.67 -18.52 -9.21
N ALA A 186 -0.44 -18.99 -9.10
CA ALA A 186 -0.09 -20.23 -8.43
C ALA A 186 0.72 -19.89 -7.17
N LEU A 187 0.28 -20.39 -6.03
CA LEU A 187 0.85 -20.13 -4.71
C LEU A 187 1.27 -21.46 -4.08
N PHE A 188 2.57 -21.62 -3.86
CA PHE A 188 3.14 -22.76 -3.17
C PHE A 188 3.78 -22.31 -1.85
N ILE A 189 3.35 -22.91 -0.75
CA ILE A 189 3.89 -22.66 0.59
C ILE A 189 4.35 -24.01 1.14
N LYS A 190 5.60 -24.08 1.59
CA LYS A 190 6.14 -25.24 2.30
C LYS A 190 7.03 -24.77 3.44
N GLU A 191 6.63 -25.06 4.68
CA GLU A 191 7.37 -24.64 5.88
C GLU A 191 7.77 -23.15 5.85
N ASN A 192 9.06 -22.86 5.65
CA ASN A 192 9.61 -21.50 5.64
C ASN A 192 9.70 -20.87 4.24
N TYR A 193 9.30 -21.60 3.20
CA TYR A 193 9.42 -21.23 1.80
C TYR A 193 8.05 -20.86 1.23
N LYS A 194 8.00 -19.74 0.51
CA LYS A 194 6.86 -19.33 -0.30
C LYS A 194 7.33 -19.07 -1.72
N PHE A 195 6.64 -19.66 -2.68
CA PHE A 195 6.82 -19.41 -4.09
C PHE A 195 5.51 -18.99 -4.71
N GLU A 196 5.56 -17.94 -5.51
CA GLU A 196 4.40 -17.38 -6.18
C GLU A 196 4.73 -17.06 -7.62
N THR A 197 3.84 -17.41 -8.55
CA THR A 197 3.91 -16.91 -9.92
C THR A 197 2.53 -16.46 -10.37
N PHE A 198 2.48 -15.39 -11.15
CA PHE A 198 1.22 -14.81 -11.58
C PHE A 198 1.34 -14.10 -12.93
N TYR A 199 0.19 -13.96 -13.58
CA TYR A 199 -0.01 -13.10 -14.73
C TYR A 199 -1.37 -12.44 -14.58
N GLY A 200 -1.44 -11.13 -14.79
CA GLY A 200 -2.67 -10.39 -14.60
C GLY A 200 -2.73 -9.06 -15.35
N HIS A 201 -3.95 -8.53 -15.40
CA HIS A 201 -4.28 -7.25 -15.98
C HIS A 201 -4.67 -6.29 -14.86
N TYR A 202 -4.13 -5.08 -14.89
CA TYR A 202 -4.51 -4.05 -13.91
C TYR A 202 -5.95 -3.62 -14.13
N VAL A 203 -6.74 -3.64 -13.05
CA VAL A 203 -8.12 -3.14 -13.05
C VAL A 203 -8.04 -1.63 -12.82
N ALA A 204 -8.27 -0.86 -13.89
CA ALA A 204 -8.24 0.59 -13.82
C ALA A 204 -9.57 1.10 -13.27
N SER A 205 -9.50 1.75 -12.10
CA SER A 205 -10.64 2.36 -11.45
C SER A 205 -11.24 3.48 -12.26
N LYS A 206 -12.56 3.59 -12.23
CA LYS A 206 -13.34 4.67 -12.81
C LYS A 206 -14.37 5.20 -11.81
N ARG A 207 -15.13 6.21 -12.23
CA ARG A 207 -16.01 7.02 -11.36
C ARG A 207 -17.48 6.64 -11.46
N GLU A 208 -17.88 5.73 -12.35
CA GLU A 208 -19.26 5.25 -12.39
C GLU A 208 -19.41 4.03 -11.47
N ILE A 209 -20.57 3.37 -11.51
CA ILE A 209 -20.86 2.20 -10.68
C ILE A 209 -20.72 0.94 -11.54
N PHE A 210 -19.94 -0.03 -11.07
CA PHE A 210 -19.67 -1.31 -11.77
C PHE A 210 -19.07 -1.16 -13.19
N ASP A 211 -18.21 -0.15 -13.39
CA ASP A 211 -17.60 0.18 -14.68
C ASP A 211 -16.10 -0.15 -14.79
N ASP A 212 -15.51 -0.77 -13.76
CA ASP A 212 -14.12 -1.25 -13.75
C ASP A 212 -13.97 -2.50 -14.61
N HIS A 213 -14.15 -2.36 -15.92
CA HIS A 213 -14.10 -3.45 -16.88
C HIS A 213 -12.66 -3.94 -17.12
N PHE A 214 -12.57 -5.22 -17.50
CA PHE A 214 -11.33 -5.80 -17.98
C PHE A 214 -10.76 -4.98 -19.13
N ASN A 215 -9.46 -4.72 -19.09
CA ASN A 215 -8.76 -3.98 -20.14
C ASN A 215 -7.37 -4.58 -20.39
N LYS A 216 -6.80 -4.27 -21.56
CA LYS A 216 -5.49 -4.79 -21.97
C LYS A 216 -4.38 -3.74 -21.92
N ASN A 217 -4.64 -2.57 -21.30
CA ASN A 217 -3.74 -1.42 -21.38
C ASN A 217 -2.53 -1.53 -20.45
N THR A 218 -2.66 -2.29 -19.36
CA THR A 218 -1.61 -2.47 -18.36
C THR A 218 -1.61 -3.93 -17.89
N LYS A 219 -0.46 -4.59 -18.01
CA LYS A 219 -0.27 -6.00 -17.64
C LYS A 219 0.88 -6.11 -16.66
N LEU A 220 0.75 -7.03 -15.71
CA LEU A 220 1.78 -7.36 -14.74
C LEU A 220 1.92 -8.88 -14.66
N TRP A 221 3.14 -9.37 -14.66
CA TRP A 221 3.45 -10.78 -14.42
C TRP A 221 4.71 -10.88 -13.59
N GLY A 222 4.92 -12.02 -12.96
CA GLY A 222 6.13 -12.18 -12.18
C GLY A 222 6.16 -13.46 -11.39
N THR A 223 7.32 -13.65 -10.77
CA THR A 223 7.59 -14.71 -9.83
C THR A 223 8.23 -14.13 -8.58
N TYR A 224 7.84 -14.65 -7.42
CA TYR A 224 8.29 -14.18 -6.12
C TYR A 224 8.65 -15.37 -5.24
N PHE A 225 9.85 -15.34 -4.65
CA PHE A 225 10.33 -16.35 -3.71
C PHE A 225 10.61 -15.67 -2.38
N THR A 226 10.03 -16.19 -1.30
CA THR A 226 10.35 -15.78 0.07
C THR A 226 10.92 -16.95 0.83
N PHE A 227 12.09 -16.72 1.43
CA PHE A 227 12.79 -17.63 2.31
C PHE A 227 12.77 -17.03 3.72
N ASN A 228 12.14 -17.71 4.66
CA ASN A 228 12.11 -17.28 6.06
C ASN A 228 13.04 -18.12 6.94
N HIS A 229 13.34 -17.62 8.13
CA HIS A 229 14.14 -18.31 9.14
C HIS A 229 15.55 -18.74 8.68
N LEU A 230 16.17 -17.95 7.81
CA LEU A 230 17.55 -18.16 7.37
C LEU A 230 18.56 -17.74 8.46
N PRO A 231 19.70 -18.44 8.58
CA PRO A 231 20.79 -18.00 9.44
C PRO A 231 21.27 -16.59 9.03
N VAL A 232 21.63 -15.77 10.02
CA VAL A 232 22.14 -14.39 9.85
C VAL A 232 21.11 -13.39 9.32
N VAL A 233 20.66 -13.53 8.07
CA VAL A 233 19.82 -12.54 7.38
C VAL A 233 18.31 -12.66 7.66
N LYS A 234 17.91 -13.70 8.40
CA LYS A 234 16.52 -14.01 8.82
C LYS A 234 15.56 -14.29 7.68
N ASN A 235 15.35 -13.36 6.75
CA ASN A 235 14.45 -13.53 5.62
C ASN A 235 15.03 -12.90 4.34
N ILE A 236 14.78 -13.56 3.20
CA ILE A 236 15.17 -13.10 1.87
C ILE A 236 13.94 -13.17 0.97
N ASP A 237 13.70 -12.12 0.18
CA ASP A 237 12.87 -12.20 -1.01
C ASP A 237 13.76 -12.11 -2.28
N LEU A 238 13.47 -12.95 -3.26
CA LEU A 238 14.01 -12.89 -4.62
C LEU A 238 12.86 -12.83 -5.61
N TYR A 239 12.91 -11.91 -6.57
CA TYR A 239 11.78 -11.75 -7.48
C TYR A 239 12.15 -11.22 -8.86
N TYR A 240 11.25 -11.53 -9.79
CA TYR A 240 11.19 -10.96 -11.12
C TYR A 240 9.77 -10.45 -11.37
N LEU A 241 9.64 -9.23 -11.90
CA LEU A 241 8.37 -8.59 -12.25
C LEU A 241 8.46 -8.00 -13.66
N GLY A 242 7.54 -8.38 -14.54
CA GLY A 242 7.36 -7.77 -15.85
C GLY A 242 6.13 -6.87 -15.88
N LEU A 243 6.29 -5.68 -16.44
CA LEU A 243 5.25 -4.67 -16.67
C LEU A 243 5.17 -4.40 -18.17
N TRP A 244 3.95 -4.36 -18.67
CA TRP A 244 3.67 -3.81 -19.99
C TRP A 244 2.61 -2.72 -19.86
N LYS A 245 2.87 -1.54 -20.42
CA LYS A 245 1.90 -0.45 -20.52
C LYS A 245 1.80 0.04 -21.95
N ARG A 246 0.56 0.22 -22.41
CA ARG A 246 0.27 0.79 -23.73
C ARG A 246 0.83 2.21 -23.87
N LYS A 247 0.79 2.98 -22.78
CA LYS A 247 1.27 4.36 -22.71
C LYS A 247 1.78 4.66 -21.29
N SER A 248 3.01 5.16 -21.22
CA SER A 248 3.66 5.73 -20.04
C SER A 248 4.25 7.08 -20.41
N ALA A 249 4.38 7.97 -19.42
CA ALA A 249 4.91 9.31 -19.59
C ALA A 249 6.02 9.52 -18.56
N PHE A 250 7.17 9.97 -19.03
CA PHE A 250 8.32 10.39 -18.25
C PHE A 250 8.72 11.80 -18.72
N ASN A 251 9.63 12.46 -18.00
CA ASN A 251 10.20 13.75 -18.46
C ASN A 251 10.82 13.61 -19.86
N ASP A 252 11.40 12.44 -20.12
CA ASP A 252 12.02 12.04 -21.38
C ASP A 252 11.03 11.56 -22.47
N GLY A 253 9.74 11.85 -22.29
CA GLY A 253 8.71 11.68 -23.31
C GLY A 253 7.64 10.64 -22.99
N VAL A 254 6.85 10.30 -24.01
CA VAL A 254 5.62 9.49 -23.86
C VAL A 254 5.63 8.34 -24.86
N GLY A 255 5.39 7.13 -24.39
CA GLY A 255 5.47 5.95 -25.24
C GLY A 255 4.99 4.67 -24.59
N LYS A 256 5.01 3.59 -25.37
CA LYS A 256 4.75 2.23 -24.89
C LYS A 256 5.93 1.78 -24.02
N GLU A 257 5.64 1.06 -22.94
CA GLU A 257 6.64 0.58 -21.99
C GLU A 257 6.54 -0.94 -21.85
N LEU A 258 7.67 -1.63 -22.01
CA LEU A 258 7.88 -3.01 -21.62
C LEU A 258 9.05 -3.02 -20.63
N ARG A 259 8.78 -3.21 -19.35
CA ARG A 259 9.76 -3.15 -18.29
C ARG A 259 9.85 -4.46 -17.55
N HIS A 260 11.07 -4.90 -17.30
CA HIS A 260 11.39 -6.03 -16.45
C HIS A 260 12.12 -5.50 -15.22
N SER A 261 11.80 -6.04 -14.05
CA SER A 261 12.43 -5.69 -12.77
C SER A 261 12.92 -6.98 -12.13
N VAL A 262 14.18 -7.02 -11.70
CA VAL A 262 14.74 -8.09 -10.87
C VAL A 262 15.18 -7.46 -9.56
N GLY A 263 14.85 -8.11 -8.44
CA GLY A 263 15.15 -7.54 -7.13
C GLY A 263 15.42 -8.58 -6.07
N VAL A 264 16.12 -8.11 -5.04
CA VAL A 264 16.44 -8.84 -3.82
C VAL A 264 16.09 -7.96 -2.61
N ARG A 265 15.50 -8.57 -1.59
CA ARG A 265 15.19 -7.91 -0.32
C ARG A 265 15.63 -8.77 0.85
N LEU A 266 16.31 -8.16 1.81
CA LEU A 266 16.74 -8.77 3.07
C LEU A 266 15.98 -8.08 4.21
N PHE A 267 15.38 -8.85 5.13
CA PHE A 267 14.59 -8.22 6.19
C PHE A 267 14.51 -9.02 7.49
N SER A 268 14.41 -8.29 8.61
CA SER A 268 14.13 -8.78 9.96
C SER A 268 13.21 -7.81 10.69
N THR A 269 12.12 -8.32 11.29
CA THR A 269 11.08 -7.47 11.91
C THR A 269 10.76 -7.84 13.36
N LYS A 270 11.24 -8.98 13.86
CA LYS A 270 10.84 -9.54 15.17
C LYS A 270 11.79 -9.18 16.31
N GLU A 271 13.01 -8.78 16.00
CA GLU A 271 14.04 -8.46 16.98
C GLU A 271 14.03 -6.95 17.31
N ASP A 272 14.75 -6.54 18.36
CA ASP A 272 14.91 -5.13 18.70
C ASP A 272 15.63 -4.36 17.59
N TRP A 273 16.63 -4.99 16.95
CA TRP A 273 17.18 -4.49 15.70
C TRP A 273 16.39 -5.03 14.52
N LYS A 274 15.75 -4.11 13.80
CA LYS A 274 14.98 -4.38 12.60
C LYS A 274 15.66 -3.79 11.39
N TYR A 275 15.53 -4.46 10.26
CA TYR A 275 16.00 -3.94 8.99
C TYR A 275 15.14 -4.45 7.83
N ASP A 276 15.11 -3.68 6.76
CA ASP A 276 14.50 -3.97 5.47
C ASP A 276 15.34 -3.26 4.40
N THR A 277 16.14 -4.03 3.66
CA THR A 277 17.02 -3.52 2.62
C THR A 277 16.63 -4.17 1.30
N GLU A 278 16.42 -3.37 0.26
CA GLU A 278 15.90 -3.84 -1.02
C GLU A 278 16.62 -3.14 -2.17
N ALA A 279 17.04 -3.91 -3.17
CA ALA A 279 17.66 -3.41 -4.39
C ALA A 279 16.97 -4.00 -5.61
N VAL A 280 16.74 -3.16 -6.63
CA VAL A 280 16.00 -3.52 -7.84
C VAL A 280 16.70 -2.93 -9.06
N TYR A 281 16.88 -3.75 -10.09
CA TYR A 281 17.33 -3.30 -11.40
C TYR A 281 16.21 -3.49 -12.43
N GLN A 282 16.05 -2.51 -13.31
CA GLN A 282 15.02 -2.46 -14.33
C GLN A 282 15.63 -2.34 -15.73
N PHE A 283 15.13 -3.16 -16.64
CA PHE A 283 15.55 -3.22 -18.05
C PHE A 283 14.36 -3.46 -18.98
N GLY A 284 14.56 -3.34 -20.29
CA GLY A 284 13.51 -3.50 -21.31
C GLY A 284 13.44 -2.31 -22.24
N ASP A 285 12.26 -1.98 -22.73
CA ASP A 285 12.03 -1.00 -23.78
C ASP A 285 11.03 0.09 -23.35
N PHE A 286 11.37 1.34 -23.64
CA PHE A 286 10.45 2.47 -23.60
C PHE A 286 10.49 3.17 -24.97
N TRP A 287 9.42 3.01 -25.76
CA TRP A 287 9.38 3.47 -27.14
C TRP A 287 10.58 2.99 -27.98
N ALA A 288 11.53 3.87 -28.27
CA ALA A 288 12.76 3.64 -29.05
C ALA A 288 14.02 3.65 -28.16
N LYS A 289 13.85 3.67 -26.84
CA LYS A 289 14.91 3.73 -25.83
C LYS A 289 14.97 2.43 -25.03
N ASN A 290 16.15 2.08 -24.56
CA ASN A 290 16.38 0.95 -23.67
C ASN A 290 16.26 1.42 -22.22
N ILE A 291 15.48 0.70 -21.40
CA ILE A 291 15.39 0.99 -19.97
C ILE A 291 16.68 0.49 -19.29
N SER A 292 17.26 1.32 -18.43
CA SER A 292 18.32 0.92 -17.49
C SER A 292 18.20 1.76 -16.23
N ALA A 293 17.28 1.37 -15.36
CA ALA A 293 16.94 2.08 -14.13
C ALA A 293 17.11 1.19 -12.91
N TRP A 294 17.20 1.77 -11.72
CA TRP A 294 17.42 1.01 -10.50
C TRP A 294 16.99 1.78 -9.26
N THR A 295 16.82 1.05 -8.16
CA THR A 295 16.72 1.63 -6.82
C THR A 295 17.46 0.77 -5.81
N ALA A 296 17.99 1.40 -4.78
CA ALA A 296 18.45 0.76 -3.56
C ALA A 296 17.82 1.48 -2.37
N SER A 297 17.34 0.72 -1.39
CA SER A 297 16.69 1.25 -0.20
C SER A 297 17.20 0.53 1.05
N VAL A 298 17.37 1.30 2.12
CA VAL A 298 17.69 0.79 3.46
C VAL A 298 16.70 1.39 4.44
N ASN A 299 16.05 0.56 5.23
CA ASN A 299 15.28 0.95 6.40
C ASN A 299 15.81 0.13 7.58
N THR A 300 16.37 0.78 8.58
CA THR A 300 16.89 0.12 9.79
C THR A 300 16.40 0.86 11.03
N SER A 301 16.03 0.12 12.07
CA SER A 301 15.64 0.71 13.34
C SER A 301 16.10 -0.13 14.53
N TYR A 302 16.37 0.52 15.65
CA TYR A 302 16.68 -0.15 16.90
C TYR A 302 15.67 0.27 17.97
N LYS A 303 15.02 -0.71 18.58
CA LYS A 303 14.07 -0.53 19.65
C LYS A 303 14.73 -0.71 21.01
N PHE A 304 14.72 0.35 21.82
CA PHE A 304 15.20 0.30 23.20
C PHE A 304 14.13 -0.25 24.14
N SER A 305 13.84 -1.55 24.04
CA SER A 305 12.75 -2.23 24.76
C SER A 305 12.84 -2.13 26.29
N GLY A 306 14.03 -1.89 26.85
CA GLY A 306 14.27 -1.72 28.28
C GLY A 306 13.99 -0.31 28.84
N LEU A 307 13.73 0.69 27.99
CA LEU A 307 13.49 2.07 28.41
C LEU A 307 11.99 2.39 28.49
N LYS A 308 11.65 3.41 29.29
CA LYS A 308 10.29 3.96 29.33
C LYS A 308 9.91 4.48 27.93
N LEU A 309 8.67 4.21 27.51
CA LEU A 309 8.14 4.49 26.16
C LEU A 309 8.78 3.67 25.02
N LYS A 310 9.73 2.77 25.33
CA LYS A 310 10.40 1.87 24.37
C LYS A 310 10.74 2.55 23.03
N PRO A 311 11.50 3.66 23.06
CA PRO A 311 11.77 4.42 21.85
C PRO A 311 12.40 3.53 20.78
N GLU A 312 11.93 3.68 19.55
CA GLU A 312 12.50 3.02 18.37
C GLU A 312 13.06 4.11 17.47
N VAL A 313 14.39 4.13 17.34
CA VAL A 313 15.10 5.10 16.49
C VAL A 313 15.43 4.42 15.18
N GLY A 314 15.08 5.05 14.07
CA GLY A 314 15.28 4.48 12.74
C GLY A 314 15.80 5.47 11.71
N LEU A 315 16.36 4.92 10.65
CA LEU A 315 16.81 5.62 9.46
C LEU A 315 16.28 4.89 8.23
N LYS A 316 15.58 5.63 7.37
CA LYS A 316 15.23 5.23 6.02
C LYS A 316 16.01 6.08 5.03
N THR A 317 16.38 5.49 3.91
CA THR A 317 17.13 6.15 2.85
C THR A 317 16.88 5.39 1.55
N GLU A 318 16.47 6.10 0.52
CA GLU A 318 16.40 5.59 -0.83
C GLU A 318 17.34 6.33 -1.79
N LEU A 319 17.88 5.54 -2.72
CA LEU A 319 18.61 6.03 -3.89
C LEU A 319 17.89 5.46 -5.11
N VAL A 320 17.31 6.35 -5.91
CA VAL A 320 16.38 6.01 -6.98
C VAL A 320 16.82 6.71 -8.26
N SER A 321 17.16 5.94 -9.28
CA SER A 321 17.73 6.50 -10.50
C SER A 321 16.78 7.44 -11.24
N GLY A 322 17.35 8.50 -11.78
CA GLY A 322 16.72 9.41 -12.75
C GLY A 322 17.49 9.44 -14.06
N ASP A 323 16.89 10.04 -15.08
CA ASP A 323 17.51 10.22 -16.38
C ASP A 323 18.56 11.34 -16.39
N GLY A 324 19.79 11.00 -16.78
CA GLY A 324 20.86 11.99 -16.90
C GLY A 324 20.91 12.68 -18.26
N ASN A 325 20.32 12.08 -19.30
CA ASN A 325 20.47 12.54 -20.67
C ASN A 325 19.30 12.12 -21.58
N MET A 326 18.33 13.01 -21.71
CA MET A 326 17.16 12.82 -22.58
C MET A 326 17.47 12.68 -24.08
N SER A 327 18.69 13.02 -24.52
CA SER A 327 19.08 12.93 -25.94
C SER A 327 19.69 11.59 -26.35
N ASP A 328 19.94 10.69 -25.40
CA ASP A 328 20.47 9.37 -25.70
C ASP A 328 19.37 8.32 -25.95
N ASN A 329 19.79 7.06 -26.12
CA ASN A 329 18.91 5.93 -26.38
C ASN A 329 18.52 5.15 -25.10
N LYS A 330 18.60 5.76 -23.93
CA LYS A 330 18.30 5.15 -22.64
C LYS A 330 17.19 5.89 -21.91
N LEU A 331 16.41 5.14 -21.12
CA LEU A 331 15.55 5.69 -20.07
C LEU A 331 16.06 5.18 -18.72
N GLN A 332 16.57 6.08 -17.89
CA GLN A 332 17.12 5.71 -16.57
C GLN A 332 16.19 6.04 -15.40
N THR A 333 15.05 6.69 -15.65
CA THR A 333 14.03 6.93 -14.62
C THR A 333 13.44 5.60 -14.12
N PHE A 334 13.56 5.38 -12.82
CA PHE A 334 12.98 4.22 -12.16
C PHE A 334 11.45 4.31 -12.13
N ASN A 335 10.77 3.16 -12.24
CA ASN A 335 9.32 3.07 -12.17
C ASN A 335 8.91 2.12 -11.02
N PRO A 336 8.29 2.60 -9.93
CA PRO A 336 7.82 1.77 -8.81
C PRO A 336 6.64 0.83 -9.13
N LEU A 337 6.16 0.78 -10.38
CA LEU A 337 5.06 -0.07 -10.84
C LEU A 337 3.71 0.27 -10.19
N PHE A 338 3.41 -0.31 -9.04
CA PHE A 338 2.12 -0.26 -8.33
C PHE A 338 2.28 0.01 -6.82
N PRO A 339 2.93 1.12 -6.41
CA PRO A 339 3.30 1.39 -5.02
C PRO A 339 2.10 1.72 -4.12
N LYS A 340 2.34 1.69 -2.79
CA LYS A 340 1.34 1.93 -1.72
C LYS A 340 0.78 3.37 -1.60
N GLY A 341 1.21 4.31 -2.45
CA GLY A 341 0.84 5.73 -2.39
C GLY A 341 1.63 6.51 -1.34
N ALA A 342 1.35 6.24 -0.05
CA ALA A 342 2.08 6.84 1.09
C ALA A 342 3.47 6.22 1.25
N TYR A 343 4.37 6.55 0.32
CA TYR A 343 5.71 5.98 0.24
C TYR A 343 6.66 6.61 1.27
N PHE A 344 6.76 7.94 1.28
CA PHE A 344 7.64 8.76 2.15
C PHE A 344 6.88 9.50 3.25
N GLY A 345 5.77 8.94 3.69
CA GLY A 345 4.84 9.58 4.61
C GLY A 345 3.44 9.70 4.03
N PHE A 346 2.52 10.11 4.90
CA PHE A 346 1.09 10.02 4.59
C PHE A 346 0.62 11.02 3.53
N ALA A 347 1.20 12.23 3.52
CA ALA A 347 0.89 13.26 2.55
C ALA A 347 1.20 12.86 1.10
N ALA A 348 2.08 11.86 0.89
CA ALA A 348 2.34 11.23 -0.41
C ALA A 348 2.69 12.21 -1.54
N LEU A 349 3.37 13.33 -1.21
CA LEU A 349 3.66 14.42 -2.14
C LEU A 349 4.63 14.03 -3.26
N ILE A 350 5.58 13.15 -2.95
CA ILE A 350 6.70 12.77 -3.82
C ILE A 350 6.70 11.24 -4.03
N GLY A 351 6.96 10.82 -5.26
CA GLY A 351 7.14 9.42 -5.65
C GLY A 351 8.61 9.01 -5.77
N PRO A 352 8.89 7.70 -5.69
CA PRO A 352 10.25 7.18 -5.80
C PRO A 352 10.65 7.10 -7.27
N SER A 353 10.98 8.22 -7.89
CA SER A 353 11.55 8.29 -9.25
C SER A 353 12.45 9.51 -9.34
N ASN A 354 13.70 9.34 -9.78
CA ASN A 354 14.71 10.40 -9.75
C ASN A 354 14.91 11.02 -8.36
N LEU A 355 15.17 10.20 -7.33
CA LEU A 355 15.13 10.64 -5.93
C LEU A 355 16.33 10.14 -5.12
N ILE A 356 16.79 10.98 -4.21
CA ILE A 356 17.64 10.65 -3.08
C ILE A 356 16.95 11.20 -1.84
N ASP A 357 16.85 10.41 -0.77
CA ASP A 357 16.34 10.90 0.49
C ASP A 357 17.16 10.44 1.70
N VAL A 358 16.99 11.15 2.81
CA VAL A 358 17.48 10.76 4.13
C VAL A 358 16.35 11.00 5.12
N HIS A 359 15.85 9.94 5.73
CA HIS A 359 14.60 9.94 6.50
C HIS A 359 14.78 9.34 7.91
N PRO A 360 15.42 10.06 8.85
CA PRO A 360 15.43 9.70 10.26
C PRO A 360 14.02 9.70 10.87
N SER A 361 13.80 8.80 11.82
CA SER A 361 12.52 8.65 12.51
C SER A 361 12.70 8.21 13.97
N VAL A 362 11.72 8.56 14.80
CA VAL A 362 11.58 8.07 16.17
C VAL A 362 10.12 7.68 16.40
N SER A 363 9.92 6.47 16.93
CA SER A 363 8.62 5.98 17.40
C SER A 363 8.62 5.79 18.91
N LEU A 364 7.53 6.19 19.57
CA LEU A 364 7.35 6.12 21.02
C LEU A 364 6.07 5.35 21.36
N GLU A 365 6.16 4.34 22.22
CA GLU A 365 5.00 3.67 22.83
C GLU A 365 4.51 4.47 24.04
N LEU A 366 3.60 5.43 23.82
CA LEU A 366 3.00 6.24 24.89
C LEU A 366 2.16 5.38 25.87
N SER A 367 1.51 4.35 25.35
CA SER A 367 0.85 3.29 26.14
C SER A 367 0.69 2.01 25.30
N LYS A 368 0.08 0.96 25.87
CA LYS A 368 -0.27 -0.27 25.10
C LYS A 368 -1.21 -0.03 23.91
N LYS A 369 -1.89 1.12 23.87
CA LYS A 369 -2.89 1.46 22.84
C LYS A 369 -2.53 2.71 22.03
N VAL A 370 -1.49 3.45 22.42
CA VAL A 370 -1.16 4.74 21.82
C VAL A 370 0.32 4.75 21.48
N SER A 371 0.64 5.02 20.22
CA SER A 371 2.01 5.31 19.77
C SER A 371 2.08 6.65 19.07
N PHE A 372 3.25 7.27 19.14
CA PHE A 372 3.55 8.51 18.45
C PHE A 372 4.80 8.34 17.63
N ASP A 373 4.72 8.68 16.35
CA ASP A 373 5.78 8.54 15.36
C ASP A 373 6.13 9.93 14.84
N VAL A 374 7.41 10.27 14.82
CA VAL A 374 7.92 11.51 14.22
C VAL A 374 9.04 11.17 13.26
N ASP A 375 9.04 11.84 12.12
CA ASP A 375 10.07 11.65 11.10
C ASP A 375 10.40 12.96 10.40
N TYR A 376 11.61 13.05 9.89
CA TYR A 376 12.10 14.21 9.14
C TYR A 376 12.78 13.72 7.87
N ASP A 377 12.22 14.03 6.72
CA ASP A 377 12.67 13.53 5.42
C ASP A 377 13.30 14.66 4.60
N LEU A 378 14.50 14.45 4.06
CA LEU A 378 15.22 15.41 3.24
C LEU A 378 15.31 14.88 1.81
N PHE A 379 14.83 15.65 0.83
CA PHE A 379 14.67 15.17 -0.55
C PHE A 379 15.57 15.91 -1.55
N TRP A 380 16.21 15.14 -2.41
CA TRP A 380 16.93 15.64 -3.59
C TRP A 380 16.58 14.85 -4.84
N ARG A 381 16.64 15.52 -5.99
CA ARG A 381 16.65 14.84 -7.29
C ARG A 381 17.97 14.09 -7.48
N GLN A 382 17.92 12.85 -7.94
CA GLN A 382 19.14 12.07 -8.22
C GLN A 382 19.91 12.67 -9.41
N GLN A 383 19.20 13.00 -10.48
CA GLN A 383 19.66 13.76 -11.64
C GLN A 383 18.89 15.06 -11.79
N SER A 384 19.61 16.14 -12.11
CA SER A 384 19.00 17.45 -12.34
C SER A 384 18.33 17.57 -13.71
N LYS A 385 18.65 16.67 -14.65
CA LYS A 385 18.08 16.62 -16.00
C LYS A 385 16.80 15.79 -16.13
N ASP A 386 16.30 15.26 -15.01
CA ASP A 386 15.02 14.55 -14.96
C ASP A 386 14.07 15.26 -13.99
N GLY A 387 12.79 14.98 -14.14
CA GLY A 387 11.72 15.64 -13.41
C GLY A 387 11.53 15.14 -11.98
N LEU A 388 10.55 15.73 -11.31
CA LEU A 388 9.97 15.26 -10.06
C LEU A 388 8.65 14.56 -10.35
N TYR A 389 8.45 13.40 -9.72
CA TYR A 389 7.31 12.54 -9.99
C TYR A 389 6.46 12.31 -8.75
N ALA A 390 5.16 12.10 -8.95
CA ALA A 390 4.23 11.63 -7.94
C ALA A 390 4.39 10.10 -7.72
N PRO A 391 3.82 9.52 -6.64
CA PRO A 391 3.93 8.08 -6.37
C PRO A 391 3.49 7.16 -7.51
N ASN A 392 2.56 7.59 -8.37
CA ASN A 392 2.10 6.85 -9.55
C ASN A 392 2.94 7.11 -10.82
N VAL A 393 4.11 7.77 -10.68
CA VAL A 393 5.01 8.18 -11.76
C VAL A 393 4.43 9.25 -12.68
N ALA A 394 3.37 9.95 -12.25
CA ALA A 394 2.96 11.16 -12.95
C ALA A 394 4.04 12.24 -12.78
N LEU A 395 4.48 12.84 -13.88
CA LEU A 395 5.39 13.98 -13.84
C LEU A 395 4.68 15.17 -13.18
N ILE A 396 5.23 15.66 -12.07
CA ILE A 396 4.74 16.86 -11.37
C ILE A 396 5.40 18.08 -12.01
N TYR A 397 6.73 18.12 -11.98
CA TYR A 397 7.54 19.18 -12.58
C TYR A 397 8.61 18.55 -13.47
N SER A 398 8.76 19.08 -14.68
CA SER A 398 9.92 18.79 -15.53
C SER A 398 11.20 19.32 -14.91
N ASP A 399 12.37 18.96 -15.46
CA ASP A 399 13.66 19.49 -15.03
C ASP A 399 13.77 21.03 -15.07
N GLY A 400 12.88 21.72 -15.78
CA GLY A 400 12.72 23.18 -15.71
C GLY A 400 13.96 23.95 -16.18
N THR A 401 14.87 23.28 -16.89
CA THR A 401 16.22 23.75 -17.25
C THR A 401 17.14 24.10 -16.08
N THR A 402 16.74 23.83 -14.84
CA THR A 402 17.52 24.10 -13.63
C THR A 402 18.44 22.94 -13.25
N ASN A 403 19.58 23.27 -12.65
CA ASN A 403 20.49 22.29 -12.06
C ASN A 403 20.26 22.05 -10.56
N GLU A 404 19.32 22.76 -9.93
CA GLU A 404 19.01 22.63 -8.51
C GLU A 404 18.44 21.25 -8.19
N LYS A 405 19.05 20.55 -7.22
CA LYS A 405 18.60 19.19 -6.85
C LYS A 405 17.75 19.17 -5.59
N HIS A 406 17.90 20.13 -4.68
CA HIS A 406 17.18 20.11 -3.40
C HIS A 406 15.70 20.39 -3.62
N ILE A 407 14.88 19.37 -3.37
CA ILE A 407 13.42 19.42 -3.53
C ILE A 407 12.81 20.09 -2.30
N GLY A 408 13.25 19.70 -1.11
CA GLY A 408 12.75 20.25 0.15
C GLY A 408 12.93 19.29 1.32
N ASN A 409 12.33 19.66 2.45
CA ASN A 409 12.40 18.89 3.69
C ASN A 409 11.00 18.72 4.28
N GLN A 410 10.72 17.57 4.90
CA GLN A 410 9.40 17.23 5.40
C GLN A 410 9.48 16.78 6.85
N LEU A 411 8.84 17.52 7.76
CA LEU A 411 8.59 17.07 9.13
C LEU A 411 7.21 16.44 9.21
N SER A 412 7.11 15.19 9.67
CA SER A 412 5.83 14.52 9.88
C SER A 412 5.68 14.00 11.31
N GLY A 413 4.43 13.98 11.77
CA GLY A 413 4.03 13.42 13.05
C GLY A 413 2.74 12.61 12.91
N THR A 414 2.71 11.40 13.48
CA THR A 414 1.55 10.52 13.47
C THR A 414 1.23 10.03 14.87
N LEU A 415 0.00 10.25 15.32
CA LEU A 415 -0.52 9.68 16.57
C LEU A 415 -1.45 8.52 16.23
N ASN A 416 -1.07 7.31 16.63
CA ASN A 416 -1.85 6.09 16.40
C ASN A 416 -2.54 5.66 17.69
N ILE A 417 -3.86 5.41 17.63
CA ILE A 417 -4.68 4.99 18.77
C ILE A 417 -5.46 3.73 18.41
N LYS A 418 -5.10 2.60 19.01
CA LYS A 418 -5.88 1.36 18.98
C LYS A 418 -6.96 1.42 20.07
N ALA A 419 -8.13 1.99 19.74
CA ALA A 419 -9.22 2.17 20.71
C ALA A 419 -9.69 0.80 21.25
N ASN A 420 -9.92 -0.15 20.34
CA ASN A 420 -10.17 -1.57 20.62
C ASN A 420 -9.66 -2.43 19.44
N ASP A 421 -10.00 -3.71 19.39
CA ASP A 421 -9.52 -4.63 18.33
C ASP A 421 -10.13 -4.34 16.94
N PHE A 422 -11.25 -3.61 16.89
CA PHE A 422 -12.00 -3.28 15.68
C PHE A 422 -11.75 -1.83 15.20
N LEU A 423 -11.59 -0.89 16.12
CA LEU A 423 -11.50 0.54 15.85
C LEU A 423 -10.09 1.08 16.09
N ASN A 424 -9.50 1.63 15.03
CA ASN A 424 -8.25 2.39 15.06
C ASN A 424 -8.51 3.84 14.69
N LEU A 425 -7.90 4.76 15.43
CA LEU A 425 -7.91 6.19 15.14
C LEU A 425 -6.48 6.63 14.86
N ARG A 426 -6.32 7.61 13.96
CA ARG A 426 -5.01 8.17 13.61
C ARG A 426 -5.11 9.67 13.37
N GLY A 427 -4.22 10.43 13.97
CA GLY A 427 -4.01 11.85 13.68
C GLY A 427 -2.67 12.04 12.98
N GLU A 428 -2.63 12.88 11.96
CA GLU A 428 -1.49 13.04 11.06
C GLU A 428 -1.21 14.52 10.83
N PHE A 429 0.06 14.88 10.79
CA PHE A 429 0.52 16.21 10.46
C PHE A 429 1.80 16.10 9.63
N THR A 430 1.90 16.92 8.59
CA THR A 430 3.09 17.07 7.77
C THR A 430 3.30 18.55 7.46
N TRP A 431 4.52 19.03 7.65
CA TRP A 431 4.98 20.32 7.16
C TRP A 431 6.14 20.08 6.18
N PHE A 432 6.01 20.62 4.97
CA PHE A 432 7.02 20.53 3.92
C PHE A 432 7.59 21.92 3.64
N ASP A 433 8.89 22.09 3.87
CA ASP A 433 9.69 23.27 3.53
C ASP A 433 10.24 23.11 2.11
N SER A 434 9.90 24.04 1.21
CA SER A 434 10.25 23.94 -0.21
C SER A 434 11.71 24.32 -0.47
N GLY A 435 12.44 23.41 -1.12
CA GLY A 435 13.80 23.64 -1.58
C GLY A 435 13.89 24.52 -2.84
N ASN A 436 15.12 24.82 -3.26
CA ASN A 436 15.39 25.69 -4.40
C ASN A 436 14.75 25.20 -5.70
N TYR A 437 14.77 23.89 -5.95
CA TYR A 437 14.20 23.32 -7.17
C TYR A 437 12.73 23.71 -7.34
N LEU A 438 11.91 23.51 -6.30
CA LEU A 438 10.48 23.81 -6.34
C LEU A 438 10.18 25.31 -6.49
N LYS A 439 11.06 26.17 -5.94
CA LYS A 439 10.96 27.63 -6.07
C LYS A 439 11.32 28.12 -7.48
N GLU A 440 12.07 27.34 -8.25
CA GLU A 440 12.44 27.67 -9.63
C GLU A 440 11.45 27.12 -10.66
N VAL A 441 10.82 25.97 -10.40
CA VAL A 441 9.93 25.29 -11.37
C VAL A 441 8.44 25.49 -11.13
N GLY A 442 8.05 26.09 -9.99
CA GLY A 442 6.64 26.34 -9.62
C GLY A 442 6.52 27.44 -8.58
N SER A 443 5.39 27.49 -7.85
CA SER A 443 5.19 28.50 -6.80
C SER A 443 6.14 28.35 -5.60
N GLY A 444 6.64 27.13 -5.35
CA GLY A 444 7.61 26.83 -4.29
C GLY A 444 7.17 27.20 -2.88
N LYS A 445 5.85 27.15 -2.58
CA LYS A 445 5.32 27.42 -1.25
C LYS A 445 5.39 26.18 -0.38
N ASP A 446 5.65 26.41 0.91
CA ASP A 446 5.59 25.37 1.93
C ASP A 446 4.20 24.74 2.02
N VAL A 447 4.15 23.42 2.19
CA VAL A 447 2.91 22.66 2.31
C VAL A 447 2.64 22.37 3.78
N VAL A 448 1.40 22.52 4.20
CA VAL A 448 0.92 21.96 5.47
C VAL A 448 -0.19 20.96 5.15
N PHE A 449 -0.05 19.75 5.64
CA PHE A 449 -1.05 18.70 5.53
C PHE A 449 -1.41 18.21 6.93
N ALA A 450 -2.71 18.10 7.21
CA ALA A 450 -3.20 17.52 8.45
C ALA A 450 -4.32 16.52 8.13
N GLY A 451 -4.33 15.41 8.85
CA GLY A 451 -5.26 14.31 8.63
C GLY A 451 -5.81 13.74 9.91
N PHE A 452 -7.06 13.29 9.85
CA PHE A 452 -7.64 12.43 10.87
C PHE A 452 -8.30 11.24 10.20
N THR A 453 -7.96 10.02 10.64
CA THR A 453 -8.52 8.78 10.13
C THR A 453 -9.21 8.00 11.25
N ALA A 454 -10.44 7.54 11.00
CA ALA A 454 -11.12 6.53 11.80
C ALA A 454 -11.31 5.28 10.94
N GLN A 455 -10.83 4.12 11.39
CA GLN A 455 -10.95 2.86 10.65
C GLN A 455 -11.54 1.78 11.56
N LEU A 456 -12.72 1.29 11.17
CA LEU A 456 -13.37 0.13 11.76
C LEU A 456 -13.16 -1.07 10.84
N LYS A 457 -12.70 -2.20 11.38
CA LYS A 457 -12.63 -3.50 10.69
C LYS A 457 -13.42 -4.52 11.47
N PHE A 458 -14.04 -5.47 10.78
CA PHE A 458 -14.82 -6.55 11.37
C PHE A 458 -14.90 -7.75 10.46
#